data_AF-A0A496U8R5-F1
#
_entry.id   AF-A0A496U8R5-F1
#
_cell.length_a   1.000
_cell.length_b   1.000
_cell.length_c   1.000
_cell.angle_alpha   90.00
_cell.angle_beta   90.00
_cell.angle_gamma   90.00
#
_symmetry.space_group_name_H-M   'P 1'
#
loop_
_entity.id
_entity.type
_entity.pdbx_description
1 polymer ?
#
loop_
_entity_poly.entity_id
_entity_poly.type
_entity_poly.pdbx_seq_one_letter_code
_entity_poly.pdbx_strand_id
1 'polypeptide(L)'
;SLADIAFVGGTLVPVGGHNILEPLAHGVSVIVGPEHFHFADVVKVASRNNICRVFTNAEDGVAAIQELHSLRSERVSFNYGGELFTGKLKTLLRKMEVLQ
;
A
#
# COMPACT_ATOMS: atom_id res chain seq x y z
N SER A 1 -9.90 -6.66 10.91
CA SER A 1 -9.44 -7.16 9.60
C SER A 1 -9.23 -8.67 9.68
N LEU A 2 -9.39 -9.40 8.58
CA LEU A 2 -9.05 -10.83 8.45
C LEU A 2 -7.57 -11.08 8.11
N ALA A 3 -6.82 -10.04 7.70
CA ALA A 3 -5.40 -10.11 7.40
C ALA A 3 -4.64 -8.90 7.97
N ASP A 4 -3.36 -9.09 8.32
CA ASP A 4 -2.48 -8.02 8.80
C ASP A 4 -1.67 -7.37 7.68
N ILE A 5 -1.38 -8.15 6.63
CA ILE A 5 -0.60 -7.74 5.47
C ILE A 5 -1.27 -8.35 4.21
N ALA A 6 -1.37 -7.58 3.14
CA ALA A 6 -1.88 -8.02 1.84
C ALA A 6 -0.84 -7.79 0.73
N PHE A 7 -0.67 -8.77 -0.15
CA PHE A 7 0.02 -8.56 -1.42
C PHE A 7 -0.99 -8.07 -2.47
N VAL A 8 -0.68 -6.96 -3.15
CA VAL A 8 -1.52 -6.44 -4.22
C VAL A 8 -1.01 -6.96 -5.56
N GLY A 9 -1.83 -7.73 -6.27
CA GLY A 9 -1.49 -8.28 -7.57
C GLY A 9 -1.34 -7.24 -8.68
N GLY A 10 -0.91 -7.69 -9.86
CA GLY A 10 -0.66 -6.81 -11.00
C GLY A 10 0.58 -5.92 -10.85
N THR A 11 1.37 -6.11 -9.80
CA THR A 11 2.59 -5.31 -9.52
C THR A 11 3.88 -6.04 -9.83
N LEU A 12 3.82 -7.32 -10.24
CA LEU A 12 4.98 -8.13 -10.65
C LEU A 12 5.20 -8.17 -12.16
N VAL A 13 4.25 -7.61 -12.91
CA VAL A 13 4.24 -7.53 -14.37
C VAL A 13 3.84 -6.10 -14.76
N PRO A 14 4.26 -5.58 -15.93
CA PRO A 14 4.14 -4.16 -16.28
C PRO A 14 2.70 -3.77 -16.68
N VAL A 15 1.76 -3.94 -15.75
CA VAL A 15 0.34 -3.61 -15.88
C VAL A 15 -0.11 -2.50 -14.93
N GLY A 16 0.73 -2.15 -13.94
CA GLY A 16 0.57 -0.95 -13.10
C GLY A 16 -0.05 -1.16 -11.72
N GLY A 17 -0.42 -2.40 -11.36
CA GLY A 17 -0.97 -2.77 -10.05
C GLY A 17 -2.49 -2.63 -9.93
N HIS A 18 -3.08 -3.48 -9.08
CA HIS A 18 -4.48 -3.36 -8.63
C HIS A 18 -4.65 -2.32 -7.52
N ASN A 19 -5.89 -2.11 -7.07
CA ASN A 19 -6.24 -1.07 -6.11
C ASN A 19 -5.61 -1.31 -4.72
N ILE A 20 -4.57 -0.54 -4.41
CA ILE A 20 -3.86 -0.58 -3.13
C ILE A 20 -4.68 0.04 -1.99
N LEU A 21 -5.65 0.90 -2.30
CA LEU A 21 -6.39 1.67 -1.30
C LEU A 21 -7.38 0.81 -0.52
N GLU A 22 -7.93 -0.23 -1.13
CA GLU A 22 -8.89 -1.13 -0.49
C GLU A 22 -8.29 -1.79 0.77
N PRO A 23 -7.15 -2.53 0.71
CA PRO A 23 -6.55 -3.09 1.92
C PRO A 23 -6.11 -2.02 2.92
N LEU A 24 -5.54 -0.90 2.43
CA LEU A 24 -5.13 0.19 3.31
C LEU A 24 -6.31 0.77 4.10
N ALA A 25 -7.46 1.01 3.46
CA ALA A 25 -8.67 1.50 4.13
C ALA A 25 -9.17 0.56 5.25
N HIS A 26 -8.87 -0.73 5.15
CA HIS A 26 -9.17 -1.75 6.17
C HIS A 26 -8.10 -1.91 7.25
N GLY A 27 -7.09 -1.03 7.28
CA GLY A 27 -5.97 -1.11 8.22
C GLY A 27 -4.99 -2.24 7.92
N VAL A 28 -5.00 -2.75 6.69
CA VAL A 28 -4.12 -3.83 6.24
C VAL A 28 -2.91 -3.21 5.56
N SER A 29 -1.72 -3.48 6.08
CA SER A 29 -0.48 -3.07 5.43
C SER A 29 -0.31 -3.81 4.10
N VAL A 30 0.41 -3.23 3.15
CA VAL A 30 0.52 -3.80 1.81
C VAL A 30 1.97 -4.10 1.43
N ILE A 31 2.17 -5.15 0.64
CA ILE A 31 3.40 -5.36 -0.11
C ILE A 31 3.08 -5.34 -1.60
N VAL A 32 3.96 -4.73 -2.39
CA VAL A 32 3.81 -4.59 -3.83
C VAL A 32 5.12 -4.90 -4.55
N GLY A 33 5.01 -5.35 -5.79
CA GLY A 33 6.14 -5.50 -6.70
C GLY A 33 6.53 -4.17 -7.37
N PRO A 34 7.55 -4.16 -8.25
CA PRO A 34 8.07 -2.94 -8.87
C PRO A 34 7.08 -2.22 -9.80
N GLU A 35 6.11 -2.93 -10.36
CA GLU A 35 5.21 -2.42 -11.41
C GLU A 35 3.90 -1.82 -10.84
N HIS A 36 4.02 -0.81 -9.98
CA HIS A 36 2.90 -0.18 -9.25
C HIS A 36 2.59 1.25 -9.73
N PHE A 37 2.87 1.56 -10.99
CA PHE A 37 2.84 2.93 -11.52
C PHE A 37 1.46 3.60 -11.51
N HIS A 38 0.34 2.85 -11.51
CA HIS A 38 -0.99 3.44 -11.33
C HIS A 38 -1.18 4.04 -9.93
N PHE A 39 -0.42 3.56 -8.94
CA PHE A 39 -0.55 3.93 -7.54
C PHE A 39 0.78 4.44 -6.95
N ALA A 40 1.71 4.91 -7.77
CA ALA A 40 3.06 5.33 -7.33
C ALA A 40 3.04 6.35 -6.19
N ASP A 41 2.12 7.33 -6.23
CA ASP A 41 1.97 8.32 -5.16
C ASP A 41 1.46 7.69 -3.85
N VAL A 42 0.50 6.75 -3.95
CA VAL A 42 -0.02 6.01 -2.79
C VAL A 42 1.09 5.17 -2.17
N VAL A 43 1.83 4.40 -2.98
CA VAL A 43 2.95 3.56 -2.54
C VAL A 43 4.02 4.40 -1.86
N LYS A 44 4.34 5.57 -2.41
CA LYS A 44 5.32 6.49 -1.82
C LYS A 44 4.88 6.99 -0.44
N VAL A 45 3.63 7.41 -0.30
CA VAL A 45 3.09 7.88 1.00
C VAL A 45 3.00 6.72 1.99
N ALA A 46 2.47 5.58 1.58
CA ALA A 46 2.32 4.40 2.42
C ALA A 46 3.67 3.84 2.88
N SER A 47 4.69 3.84 2.01
CA SER A 47 6.03 3.34 2.39
C SER A 47 6.68 4.23 3.44
N ARG A 48 6.52 5.56 3.33
CA ARG A 48 7.01 6.54 4.33
C ARG A 48 6.35 6.39 5.69
N ASN A 49 5.11 5.90 5.72
CA ASN A 49 4.36 5.67 6.96
C ASN A 49 4.49 4.23 7.47
N ASN A 50 5.45 3.45 6.95
CA ASN A 50 5.69 2.06 7.37
C ASN A 50 4.49 1.12 7.21
N ILE A 51 3.58 1.43 6.28
CA ILE A 51 2.40 0.62 6.00
C ILE A 51 2.44 -0.05 4.61
N CYS A 52 3.50 0.23 3.82
CA CYS A 52 3.76 -0.39 2.53
C CYS A 52 5.24 -0.76 2.38
N ARG A 53 5.54 -1.84 1.68
CA ARG A 53 6.89 -2.18 1.19
C ARG A 53 6.86 -2.59 -0.28
N VAL A 54 7.92 -2.25 -1.00
CA VAL A 54 8.14 -2.71 -2.38
C VAL A 54 9.20 -3.80 -2.36
N PHE A 55 8.93 -4.93 -3.01
CA PHE A 55 9.90 -6.04 -3.12
C PHE A 55 10.23 -6.32 -4.58
N THR A 56 11.44 -6.85 -4.82
CA THR A 56 11.93 -7.13 -6.18
C THR A 56 12.14 -8.61 -6.46
N ASN A 57 12.23 -9.43 -5.41
CA ASN A 57 12.35 -10.88 -5.47
C ASN A 57 11.64 -11.53 -4.26
N ALA A 58 11.61 -12.86 -4.21
CA ALA A 58 10.89 -13.59 -3.16
C ALA A 58 11.52 -13.38 -1.78
N GLU A 59 12.85 -13.36 -1.70
CA GLU A 59 13.61 -13.16 -0.48
C GLU A 59 13.32 -11.79 0.15
N ASP A 60 13.35 -10.73 -0.66
CA ASP A 60 12.97 -9.37 -0.27
C ASP A 60 11.51 -9.33 0.20
N GLY A 61 10.62 -10.07 -0.47
CA GLY A 61 9.21 -10.15 -0.11
C GLY A 61 8.99 -10.73 1.29
N VAL A 62 9.72 -11.78 1.65
CA VAL A 62 9.68 -12.37 3.00
C VAL A 62 10.21 -11.39 4.04
N ALA A 63 11.33 -10.72 3.76
CA ALA A 63 11.90 -9.72 4.67
C ALA A 63 10.92 -8.54 4.88
N ALA A 64 10.27 -8.07 3.82
CA ALA A 64 9.27 -7.02 3.88
C ALA A 64 8.05 -7.41 4.74
N ILE A 65 7.59 -8.66 4.65
CA ILE A 65 6.51 -9.18 5.50
C ILE A 65 6.93 -9.16 6.97
N GLN A 66 8.15 -9.63 7.28
CA GLN A 66 8.67 -9.66 8.64
C GLN A 66 8.80 -8.25 9.24
N GLU A 67 9.31 -7.30 8.45
CA GLU A 67 9.44 -5.89 8.86
C GLU A 67 8.08 -5.24 9.10
N LEU A 68 7.13 -5.42 8.17
CA LEU A 68 5.77 -4.93 8.39
C LEU A 68 5.14 -5.62 9.60
N HIS A 69 5.34 -6.91 9.82
CA HIS A 69 4.78 -7.59 10.99
C HIS A 69 5.35 -7.04 12.30
N SER A 70 6.65 -6.76 12.39
CA SER A 70 7.28 -6.24 13.62
C SER A 70 6.78 -4.83 13.99
N LEU A 71 6.47 -4.00 13.00
CA LEU A 71 5.98 -2.63 13.20
C LEU A 71 4.47 -2.56 13.54
N ARG A 72 3.79 -3.70 13.70
CA ARG A 72 2.32 -3.76 13.91
C ARG A 72 1.85 -2.95 15.11
N SER A 73 2.55 -3.01 16.24
CA SER A 73 2.18 -2.29 17.45
C SER A 73 2.28 -0.77 17.31
N GLU A 74 3.22 -0.29 16.50
CA GLU A 74 3.45 1.15 16.26
C GLU A 74 2.43 1.75 15.29
N ARG A 75 1.85 0.92 14.41
CA ARG A 75 0.85 1.35 13.43
C ARG A 75 -0.57 1.50 13.97
N VAL A 76 -0.86 1.02 15.18
CA VAL A 76 -2.21 1.15 15.79
C VAL A 76 -2.65 2.62 15.87
N SER A 77 -1.69 3.55 15.92
CA SER A 77 -1.93 4.99 15.95
C SER A 77 -2.13 5.63 14.57
N PHE A 78 -1.77 4.96 13.47
CA PHE A 78 -1.88 5.51 12.13
C PHE A 78 -3.31 5.37 11.62
N ASN A 79 -3.99 6.48 11.37
CA ASN A 79 -5.34 6.43 10.81
C ASN A 79 -5.26 6.18 9.30
N TYR A 80 -5.30 4.91 8.90
CA TYR A 80 -5.21 4.51 7.49
C TYR A 80 -6.27 5.15 6.59
N GLY A 81 -7.46 5.46 7.13
CA GLY A 81 -8.51 6.18 6.38
C GLY A 81 -8.34 7.70 6.46
N GLY A 82 -7.85 8.24 7.57
CA GLY A 82 -7.71 9.68 7.76
C GLY A 82 -6.48 10.23 7.06
N GLU A 83 -5.30 9.70 7.38
CA GLU A 83 -4.02 10.28 6.96
C GLU A 83 -3.73 10.03 5.48
N LEU A 84 -4.04 8.83 4.96
CA LEU A 84 -3.97 8.59 3.51
C LEU A 84 -4.98 9.47 2.76
N PHE A 85 -6.20 9.66 3.26
CA PHE A 85 -7.25 10.37 2.51
C PHE A 85 -7.37 11.86 2.86
N THR A 86 -6.33 12.48 3.43
CA THR A 86 -6.26 13.93 3.63
C THR A 86 -5.48 14.63 2.49
N GLY A 87 -5.86 15.89 2.21
CA GLY A 87 -5.13 16.77 1.30
C GLY A 87 -4.95 16.24 -0.13
N LYS A 88 -3.69 16.13 -0.56
CA LYS A 88 -3.26 15.91 -1.96
C LYS A 88 -3.72 14.56 -2.52
N LEU A 89 -3.84 13.52 -1.68
CA LEU A 89 -4.24 12.19 -2.13
C LEU A 89 -5.75 12.09 -2.37
N LYS A 90 -6.60 12.71 -1.52
CA LYS A 90 -8.05 12.80 -1.77
C LYS A 90 -8.36 13.42 -3.13
N THR A 91 -7.60 14.44 -3.51
CA THR A 91 -7.68 15.09 -4.82
C THR A 91 -7.21 14.17 -5.97
N LEU A 92 -6.21 13.33 -5.73
CA LEU A 92 -5.72 12.33 -6.68
C LEU A 92 -6.74 11.20 -6.88
N LEU A 93 -7.32 10.69 -5.80
CA LEU A 93 -8.34 9.65 -5.83
C LEU A 93 -9.59 10.11 -6.58
N ARG A 94 -10.04 11.34 -6.34
CA ARG A 94 -11.17 11.93 -7.08
C ARG A 94 -10.88 12.12 -8.58
N LYS A 95 -9.61 12.25 -8.99
CA LYS A 95 -9.22 12.27 -10.40
C LYS A 95 -9.17 10.88 -11.02
N MET A 96 -8.84 9.86 -10.21
CA MET A 96 -8.80 8.45 -10.65
C MET A 96 -10.20 7.82 -10.72
N GLU A 97 -11.12 8.18 -9.83
CA GLU A 97 -12.54 7.76 -9.88
C GLU A 97 -13.30 8.28 -11.12
N VAL A 98 -12.85 9.40 -11.71
CA VAL A 98 -13.45 9.97 -12.94
C VAL A 98 -12.94 9.26 -14.21
N LEU A 99 -11.99 8.34 -14.07
CA LEU A 99 -11.36 7.59 -15.17
C LEU A 99 -11.76 6.10 -15.20
N GLN A 100 -12.80 5.69 -14.46
CA GLN A 100 -13.41 4.36 -14.55
C GLN A 100 -14.74 4.42 -15.31
#